data_AF-A0A645DK11-F1
#
_entry.id   AF-A0A645DK11-F1
#
_cell.length_a   1.000
_cell.length_b   1.000
_cell.length_c   1.000
_cell.angle_alpha   90.00
_cell.angle_beta   90.00
_cell.angle_gamma   90.00
#
_symmetry.space_group_name_H-M   'P 1'
#
loop_
_entity.id
_entity.type
_entity.pdbx_description
1 polymer ?
#
loop_
_entity_poly.entity_id
_entity_poly.type
_entity_poly.pdbx_seq_one_letter_code
_entity_poly.pdbx_strand_id
1 'polypeptide(L)'
;MTDELCAYIVEKWGVDEKKFRIQKGISVYELIIQTAKSIANCEEDSIEIEKKLVLVIACRLLTDKYLINRIANDSITDAIQESQTRALKKLVTFNRNDEADRKREKIVDRVLIMSSENVHINAFMYEPILDLSLNELANLYNDVSRFLIA
;
A
#
# COMPACT_ATOMS: atom_id res chain seq x y z
N MET A 1 -0.30 -24.09 -11.10
CA MET A 1 0.13 -22.74 -10.67
C MET A 1 0.04 -22.51 -9.16
N THR A 2 -1.04 -22.84 -8.44
CA THR A 2 -1.08 -22.67 -6.96
C THR A 2 -0.18 -23.65 -6.21
N ASP A 3 -0.13 -24.90 -6.65
CA ASP A 3 0.52 -25.98 -5.89
C ASP A 3 2.04 -25.93 -6.07
N GLU A 4 2.52 -25.53 -7.26
CA GLU A 4 3.94 -25.27 -7.53
C GLU A 4 4.47 -24.06 -6.74
N LEU A 5 3.67 -22.99 -6.60
CA LEU A 5 4.08 -21.81 -5.84
C LEU A 5 4.18 -22.13 -4.34
N CYS A 6 3.20 -22.86 -3.80
CA CYS A 6 3.27 -23.35 -2.42
C CYS A 6 4.49 -24.24 -2.21
N ALA A 7 4.72 -25.22 -3.08
CA ALA A 7 5.89 -26.11 -3.00
C ALA A 7 7.21 -25.32 -3.04
N TYR A 8 7.32 -24.35 -3.94
CA TYR A 8 8.50 -23.48 -4.05
C TYR A 8 8.76 -22.66 -2.77
N ILE A 9 7.72 -22.06 -2.19
CA ILE A 9 7.84 -21.26 -0.96
C ILE A 9 8.24 -22.14 0.21
N VAL A 10 7.63 -23.32 0.36
CA VAL A 10 7.93 -24.27 1.44
C VAL A 10 9.37 -24.76 1.34
N GLU A 11 9.80 -25.15 0.14
CA GLU A 11 11.17 -25.60 -0.12
C GLU A 11 12.19 -24.50 0.19
N LYS A 12 11.94 -23.27 -0.29
CA LYS A 12 12.92 -22.19 -0.18
C LYS A 12 12.93 -21.49 1.17
N TRP A 13 11.79 -21.39 1.84
CA TRP A 13 11.62 -20.56 3.05
C TRP A 13 11.33 -21.39 4.31
N GLY A 14 11.22 -22.73 4.19
CA GLY A 14 11.09 -23.64 5.33
C GLY A 14 9.81 -23.44 6.15
N VAL A 15 8.75 -22.95 5.50
CA VAL A 15 7.51 -22.54 6.17
C VAL A 15 6.49 -23.68 6.16
N ASP A 16 5.68 -23.78 7.23
CA ASP A 16 4.60 -24.77 7.33
C ASP A 16 3.50 -24.50 6.28
N GLU A 17 3.28 -25.47 5.38
CA GLU A 17 2.22 -25.43 4.35
C GLU A 17 0.84 -25.10 4.94
N LYS A 18 0.56 -25.52 6.18
CA LYS A 18 -0.73 -25.28 6.83
C LYS A 18 -0.98 -23.81 7.14
N LYS A 19 0.07 -22.98 7.15
CA LYS A 19 -0.02 -21.53 7.35
C LYS A 19 -0.33 -20.79 6.04
N PHE A 20 -0.19 -21.43 4.87
CA PHE A 20 -0.51 -20.84 3.59
C PHE A 20 -1.92 -21.24 3.14
N ARG A 21 -2.80 -20.25 3.01
CA ARG A 21 -4.11 -20.42 2.35
C ARG A 21 -4.18 -19.49 1.15
N ILE A 22 -4.07 -20.06 -0.04
CA ILE A 22 -4.30 -19.33 -1.28
C ILE A 22 -5.78 -19.47 -1.65
N GLN A 23 -6.52 -18.37 -1.62
CA GLN A 23 -7.89 -18.33 -2.16
C GLN A 23 -7.80 -18.27 -3.69
N LYS A 24 -8.39 -19.26 -4.37
CA LYS A 24 -8.47 -19.28 -5.83
C LYS A 24 -9.50 -18.27 -6.31
N GLY A 25 -9.17 -17.55 -7.39
CA GLY A 25 -10.10 -16.63 -8.07
C GLY A 25 -10.05 -15.16 -7.66
N ILE A 26 -9.23 -14.80 -6.66
CA ILE A 26 -8.96 -13.39 -6.30
C ILE A 26 -7.59 -12.95 -6.82
N SER A 27 -7.49 -11.70 -7.27
CA SER A 27 -6.18 -11.13 -7.63
C SER A 27 -5.35 -10.82 -6.38
N VAL A 28 -4.02 -10.80 -6.50
CA VAL A 28 -3.13 -10.38 -5.40
C VAL A 28 -3.46 -8.97 -4.93
N TYR A 29 -3.77 -8.07 -5.87
CA TYR A 29 -4.24 -6.72 -5.55
C TYR A 29 -5.49 -6.77 -4.66
N GLU A 30 -6.51 -7.52 -5.05
CA GLU A 30 -7.76 -7.63 -4.30
C GLU A 30 -7.54 -8.25 -2.91
N LEU A 31 -6.70 -9.29 -2.81
CA LEU A 31 -6.32 -9.88 -1.53
C LEU A 31 -5.69 -8.85 -0.58
N ILE A 32 -4.76 -8.03 -1.08
CA ILE A 32 -4.09 -6.99 -0.28
C ILE A 32 -5.13 -5.98 0.21
N ILE A 33 -6.00 -5.48 -0.66
CA ILE A 33 -7.01 -4.48 -0.30
C ILE A 33 -8.04 -5.05 0.69
N GLN A 34 -8.51 -6.29 0.50
CA GLN A 34 -9.43 -6.93 1.43
C GLN A 34 -8.78 -7.14 2.80
N THR A 35 -7.54 -7.60 2.84
CA THR A 35 -6.78 -7.81 4.09
C THR A 35 -6.55 -6.48 4.81
N ALA A 36 -6.13 -5.43 4.10
CA ALA A 36 -5.95 -4.09 4.66
C ALA A 36 -7.26 -3.54 5.24
N LYS A 37 -8.38 -3.73 4.54
CA LYS A 37 -9.70 -3.35 5.03
C LYS A 37 -10.09 -4.10 6.30
N SER A 38 -9.81 -5.41 6.39
CA SER A 38 -10.06 -6.17 7.61
C SER A 38 -9.21 -5.65 8.77
N ILE A 39 -7.91 -5.42 8.55
CA ILE A 39 -6.99 -4.90 9.56
C ILE A 39 -7.45 -3.51 10.07
N ALA A 40 -7.81 -2.60 9.16
CA ALA A 40 -8.21 -1.23 9.52
C ALA A 40 -9.53 -1.14 10.31
N ASN A 41 -10.33 -2.21 10.33
CA ASN A 41 -11.57 -2.31 11.10
C ASN A 41 -11.43 -3.09 12.40
N CYS A 42 -10.25 -3.66 12.69
CA CYS A 42 -9.97 -4.33 13.96
C CYS A 42 -9.49 -3.32 14.99
N GLU A 43 -10.02 -3.39 16.21
CA GLU A 43 -9.64 -2.51 17.34
C GLU A 43 -8.42 -3.02 18.14
N GLU A 44 -7.78 -4.11 17.70
CA GLU A 44 -6.61 -4.68 18.37
C GLU A 44 -5.33 -3.91 18.01
N ASP A 45 -4.82 -3.14 18.98
CA ASP A 45 -3.52 -2.47 18.90
C ASP A 45 -2.42 -3.44 19.37
N SER A 46 -2.23 -4.54 18.62
CA SER A 46 -1.06 -5.40 18.77
C SER A 46 0.07 -4.90 17.85
N ILE A 47 1.32 -4.95 18.34
CA ILE A 47 2.50 -4.62 17.52
C ILE A 47 2.75 -5.79 16.55
N GLU A 48 1.95 -5.85 15.49
CA GLU A 48 2.09 -6.83 14.42
C GLU A 48 2.64 -6.13 13.17
N ILE A 49 3.91 -6.36 12.90
CA ILE A 49 4.65 -5.77 11.77
C ILE A 49 3.97 -6.16 10.45
N GLU A 50 3.45 -7.38 10.37
CA GLU A 50 2.73 -7.93 9.23
C GLU A 50 1.48 -7.11 8.90
N LYS A 51 0.70 -6.75 9.93
CA LYS A 51 -0.50 -5.90 9.75
C LYS A 51 -0.12 -4.51 9.24
N LYS A 52 0.91 -3.89 9.84
CA LYS A 52 1.43 -2.58 9.42
C LYS A 52 1.89 -2.62 7.95
N LEU A 53 2.62 -3.67 7.56
CA LEU A 53 3.12 -3.83 6.21
C LEU A 53 1.99 -3.91 5.18
N VAL A 54 0.94 -4.70 5.46
CA VAL A 54 -0.23 -4.81 4.57
C VAL A 54 -0.90 -3.45 4.38
N LEU A 55 -1.10 -2.67 5.45
CA LEU A 55 -1.68 -1.33 5.36
C LEU A 55 -0.82 -0.38 4.51
N VAL A 56 0.51 -0.41 4.68
CA VAL A 56 1.43 0.43 3.91
C VAL A 56 1.38 0.09 2.42
N ILE A 57 1.41 -1.20 2.07
CA ILE A 57 1.33 -1.66 0.67
C ILE A 57 -0.02 -1.23 0.06
N ALA A 58 -1.12 -1.44 0.78
CA ALA A 58 -2.45 -1.05 0.31
C ALA A 58 -2.57 0.47 0.10
N CYS A 59 -2.08 1.29 1.03
CA CYS A 59 -2.06 2.75 0.89
C CYS A 59 -1.35 3.20 -0.39
N ARG A 60 -0.18 2.61 -0.70
CA ARG A 60 0.57 2.92 -1.92
C ARG A 60 -0.19 2.52 -3.18
N LEU A 61 -0.67 1.29 -3.26
CA LEU A 61 -1.39 0.79 -4.43
C LEU A 61 -2.63 1.62 -4.75
N LEU A 62 -3.39 2.01 -3.72
CA LEU A 62 -4.57 2.87 -3.89
C LEU A 62 -4.17 4.28 -4.32
N THR A 63 -3.10 4.84 -3.76
CA THR A 63 -2.58 6.16 -4.13
C THR A 63 -2.10 6.18 -5.58
N ASP A 64 -1.34 5.17 -6.01
CA ASP A 64 -0.86 5.04 -7.38
C ASP A 64 -2.02 4.92 -8.36
N LYS A 65 -3.02 4.08 -8.04
CA LYS A 65 -4.25 3.97 -8.84
C LYS A 65 -4.96 5.32 -9.02
N TYR A 66 -5.09 6.08 -7.94
CA TYR A 66 -5.68 7.42 -7.99
C TYR A 66 -4.86 8.38 -8.89
N LEU A 67 -3.54 8.40 -8.74
CA LEU A 67 -2.67 9.28 -9.54
C LEU A 67 -2.65 8.89 -11.02
N ILE A 68 -2.58 7.59 -11.33
CA ILE A 68 -2.68 7.07 -12.70
C ILE A 68 -4.00 7.52 -13.35
N ASN A 69 -5.12 7.30 -12.66
CA ASN A 69 -6.45 7.70 -13.14
C ASN A 69 -6.53 9.22 -13.35
N ARG A 70 -5.86 10.01 -12.51
CA ARG A 70 -5.83 11.47 -12.62
C ARG A 70 -4.96 11.97 -13.77
N ILE A 71 -3.89 11.26 -14.12
CA ILE A 71 -3.05 11.56 -15.28
C ILE A 71 -3.76 11.18 -16.58
N ALA A 72 -4.51 10.07 -16.57
CA ALA A 72 -5.30 9.56 -17.70
C ALA A 72 -4.48 9.41 -19.01
N ASN A 73 -3.22 8.99 -18.89
CA ASN A 73 -2.33 8.74 -20.02
C ASN A 73 -1.39 7.57 -19.73
N ASP A 74 -1.79 6.39 -20.20
CA ASP A 74 -1.09 5.11 -19.96
C ASP A 74 0.34 5.13 -20.53
N SER A 75 0.57 5.79 -21.67
CA SER A 75 1.91 5.89 -22.27
C SER A 75 2.92 6.63 -21.38
N ILE A 76 2.44 7.59 -20.58
CA ILE A 76 3.28 8.32 -19.61
C ILE A 76 3.45 7.50 -18.34
N THR A 77 2.37 6.91 -17.82
CA THR A 77 2.42 6.17 -16.55
C THR A 77 3.20 4.88 -16.64
N ASP A 78 3.09 4.16 -17.76
CA ASP A 78 3.76 2.87 -17.99
C ASP A 78 5.27 3.04 -18.29
N ALA A 79 5.69 4.25 -18.66
CA ALA A 79 7.10 4.57 -18.87
C ALA A 79 7.88 4.74 -17.56
N ILE A 80 7.20 4.84 -16.41
CA ILE A 80 7.83 5.02 -15.10
C ILE A 80 8.47 3.70 -14.64
N GLN A 81 9.80 3.68 -14.51
CA GLN A 81 10.56 2.46 -14.15
C GLN A 81 10.97 2.39 -12.67
N GLU A 82 10.96 3.52 -11.97
CA GLU A 82 11.41 3.63 -10.58
C GLU A 82 10.59 4.67 -9.83
N SER A 83 10.59 4.59 -8.49
CA SER A 83 9.99 5.63 -7.65
C SER A 83 8.53 5.95 -8.01
N GLN A 84 7.74 4.91 -8.29
CA GLN A 84 6.44 5.01 -8.96
C GLN A 84 5.54 6.10 -8.36
N THR A 85 5.22 6.01 -7.07
CA THR A 85 4.32 6.96 -6.40
C THR A 85 4.85 8.40 -6.46
N ARG A 86 6.15 8.62 -6.27
CA ARG A 86 6.75 9.96 -6.34
C ARG A 86 6.78 10.50 -7.77
N ALA A 87 7.09 9.65 -8.74
CA ALA A 87 7.08 10.00 -10.16
C ALA A 87 5.66 10.37 -10.61
N LEU A 88 4.67 9.56 -10.26
CA LEU A 88 3.25 9.83 -10.51
C LEU A 88 2.81 11.16 -9.88
N LYS A 89 3.17 11.41 -8.60
CA LYS A 89 2.83 12.68 -7.94
C LYS A 89 3.40 13.88 -8.70
N LYS A 90 4.64 13.82 -9.20
CA LYS A 90 5.27 14.92 -9.95
C LYS A 90 4.55 15.27 -11.24
N LEU A 91 3.83 14.33 -11.84
CA LEU A 91 3.06 14.52 -13.07
C LEU A 91 1.67 15.13 -12.82
N VAL A 92 1.20 15.10 -11.57
CA VAL A 92 -0.11 15.61 -11.19
C VAL A 92 0.01 17.04 -10.66
N THR A 93 -0.80 17.95 -11.19
CA THR A 93 -0.98 19.30 -10.62
C THR A 93 -2.20 19.32 -9.72
N PHE A 94 -2.01 19.70 -8.45
CA PHE A 94 -3.08 19.90 -7.48
C PHE A 94 -3.56 21.37 -7.48
N ASN A 95 -4.87 21.57 -7.48
CA ASN A 95 -5.49 22.88 -7.43
C ASN A 95 -5.49 23.41 -5.99
N ARG A 96 -4.60 24.37 -5.72
CA ARG A 96 -4.48 24.99 -4.39
C ARG A 96 -5.72 25.78 -3.96
N ASN A 97 -6.60 26.16 -4.86
CA ASN A 97 -7.83 26.89 -4.50
C ASN A 97 -8.98 25.94 -4.13
N ASP A 98 -8.91 24.67 -4.56
CA ASP A 98 -9.89 23.63 -4.21
C ASP A 98 -9.51 22.96 -2.89
N GLU A 99 -10.37 23.07 -1.88
CA GLU A 99 -10.15 22.46 -0.57
C GLU A 99 -10.09 20.93 -0.61
N ALA A 100 -10.95 20.30 -1.42
CA ALA A 100 -10.94 18.85 -1.57
C ALA A 100 -9.64 18.40 -2.22
N ASP A 101 -9.13 19.18 -3.18
CA ASP A 101 -7.92 18.84 -3.90
C ASP A 101 -6.65 19.05 -3.05
N ARG A 102 -6.60 20.12 -2.25
CA ARG A 102 -5.57 20.30 -1.22
C ARG A 102 -5.58 19.16 -0.20
N LYS A 103 -6.76 18.66 0.17
CA LYS A 103 -6.88 17.52 1.10
C LYS A 103 -6.31 16.25 0.47
N ARG A 104 -6.63 15.97 -0.80
CA ARG A 104 -6.08 14.83 -1.53
C ARG A 104 -4.56 14.93 -1.66
N GLU A 105 -4.02 16.11 -1.97
CA GLU A 105 -2.56 16.36 -2.01
C GLU A 105 -1.89 15.99 -0.68
N LYS A 106 -2.44 16.47 0.45
CA LYS A 106 -1.91 16.15 1.79
C LYS A 106 -1.93 14.65 2.11
N ILE A 107 -2.96 13.93 1.67
CA ILE A 107 -3.05 12.47 1.87
C ILE A 107 -1.96 11.77 1.05
N VAL A 108 -1.78 12.14 -0.22
CA VAL A 108 -0.70 11.62 -1.08
C VAL A 108 0.68 11.88 -0.46
N ASP A 109 0.90 13.08 0.08
CA ASP A 109 2.15 13.43 0.76
C ASP A 109 2.40 12.56 2.00
N ARG A 110 1.35 12.34 2.80
CA ARG A 110 1.44 11.47 3.96
C ARG A 110 1.78 10.04 3.54
N VAL A 111 1.19 9.50 2.48
CA VAL A 111 1.57 8.17 1.94
C VAL A 111 3.05 8.12 1.54
N LEU A 112 3.57 9.14 0.87
CA LEU A 112 4.99 9.22 0.47
C LEU A 112 5.96 9.32 1.65
N ILE A 113 5.57 10.00 2.72
CA ILE A 113 6.40 10.13 3.94
C ILE A 113 6.47 8.80 4.69
N MET A 114 5.33 8.11 4.79
CA MET A 114 5.15 6.92 5.63
C MET A 114 5.64 5.65 4.94
N SER A 115 5.76 5.69 3.61
CA SER A 115 6.18 4.56 2.80
C SER A 115 7.38 4.96 1.95
N SER A 116 8.59 4.74 2.49
CA SER A 116 9.82 4.96 1.73
C SER A 116 9.79 4.14 0.43
N GLU A 117 10.31 4.72 -0.66
CA GLU A 117 10.26 4.06 -1.97
C GLU A 117 11.07 2.77 -2.02
N ASN A 118 12.14 2.72 -1.22
CA ASN A 118 12.90 1.51 -0.96
C ASN A 118 12.47 0.97 0.41
N VAL A 119 11.75 -0.15 0.42
CA VAL A 119 11.69 -1.00 1.61
C VAL A 119 13.06 -1.67 1.72
N HIS A 120 14.01 -0.98 2.35
CA HIS A 120 15.27 -1.63 2.69
C HIS A 120 14.94 -2.72 3.71
N ILE A 121 15.19 -3.98 3.36
CA ILE A 121 15.10 -5.14 4.26
C ILE A 121 16.29 -5.12 5.25
N ASN A 122 16.59 -3.95 5.80
CA ASN A 122 17.55 -3.75 6.86
C ASN A 122 16.78 -3.15 8.03
N ALA A 123 16.82 -3.84 9.17
CA ALA A 123 16.02 -3.56 10.38
C ALA A 123 16.09 -2.10 10.87
N PHE A 124 17.13 -1.35 10.49
CA PHE A 124 17.33 0.06 10.84
C PHE A 124 16.46 1.05 10.04
N MET A 125 15.95 0.66 8.87
CA MET A 125 15.17 1.54 7.96
C MET A 125 13.66 1.47 8.18
N TYR A 126 13.20 0.59 9.06
CA TYR A 126 11.79 0.51 9.41
C TYR A 126 11.42 1.48 10.53
N GLU A 127 12.33 2.25 11.14
CA GLU A 127 12.01 3.21 12.21
C GLU A 127 10.75 4.03 11.90
N PRO A 128 10.57 4.67 10.72
CA PRO A 128 9.34 5.41 10.45
C PRO A 128 8.08 4.55 10.42
N ILE A 129 8.13 3.29 9.96
CA ILE A 129 6.97 2.36 9.92
C ILE A 129 6.74 1.68 11.28
N LEU A 130 7.83 1.41 12.02
CA LEU A 130 7.81 0.82 13.36
C LEU A 130 7.33 1.82 14.40
N ASP A 131 7.74 3.09 14.25
CA ASP A 131 7.40 4.22 15.13
C ASP A 131 5.91 4.59 15.03
N LEU A 132 5.29 4.34 13.88
CA LEU A 132 3.86 4.56 13.71
C LEU A 132 3.04 3.46 14.36
N SER A 133 2.02 3.85 15.11
CA SER A 133 1.03 2.93 15.63
C SER A 133 0.24 2.26 14.49
N LEU A 134 -0.29 1.06 14.76
CA LEU A 134 -1.18 0.38 13.82
C LEU A 134 -2.41 1.27 13.53
N ASN A 135 -2.91 1.96 14.57
CA ASN A 135 -3.99 2.92 14.50
C ASN A 135 -3.71 4.10 13.53
N GLU A 136 -2.51 4.68 13.54
CA GLU A 136 -2.15 5.76 12.61
C GLU A 136 -2.12 5.30 11.15
N LEU A 137 -1.66 4.07 10.91
CA LEU A 137 -1.67 3.45 9.58
C LEU A 137 -3.10 3.09 9.14
N ALA A 138 -3.93 2.59 10.04
CA ALA A 138 -5.35 2.32 9.78
C ALA A 138 -6.10 3.62 9.43
N ASN A 139 -5.85 4.69 10.17
CA ASN A 139 -6.39 6.01 9.88
C ASN A 139 -5.93 6.55 8.51
N LEU A 140 -4.65 6.37 8.16
CA LEU A 140 -4.16 6.72 6.82
C LEU A 140 -4.85 5.91 5.73
N TYR A 141 -5.00 4.60 5.92
CA TYR A 141 -5.70 3.73 4.99
C TYR A 141 -7.17 4.16 4.79
N ASN A 142 -7.86 4.52 5.88
CA ASN A 142 -9.22 5.02 5.84
C ASN A 142 -9.32 6.36 5.09
N ASP A 143 -8.37 7.27 5.30
CA ASP A 143 -8.28 8.54 4.55
C ASP A 143 -8.06 8.29 3.05
N VAL A 144 -7.11 7.42 2.69
CA VAL A 144 -6.83 7.04 1.30
C VAL A 144 -8.07 6.44 0.64
N SER A 145 -8.70 5.46 1.30
CA SER A 145 -9.89 4.78 0.79
C SER A 145 -11.07 5.75 0.59
N ARG A 146 -11.23 6.71 1.50
CA ARG A 146 -12.36 7.65 1.48
C ARG A 146 -12.17 8.82 0.52
N PHE A 147 -10.95 9.33 0.36
CA PHE A 147 -10.71 10.60 -0.36
C PHE A 147 -10.03 10.42 -1.72
N LEU A 148 -9.38 9.27 -1.99
CA LEU A 148 -8.69 9.03 -3.26
C LEU A 148 -9.42 8.02 -4.18
N ILE A 149 -10.25 7.14 -3.62
CA ILE A 149 -10.90 6.04 -4.38
C ILE A 149 -12.41 6.24 -4.54
N ALA A 150 -12.99 7.25 -3.90
CA ALA A 150 -14.42 7.54 -3.94
C ALA A 150 -14.95 7.81 -5.36
#